data_AF-A0A9Q1LS33-F1
#
_entry.id   AF-A0A9Q1LS33-F1
#
_cell.length_a   1.000
_cell.length_b   1.000
_cell.length_c   1.000
_cell.angle_alpha   90.00
_cell.angle_beta   90.00
_cell.angle_gamma   90.00
#
_symmetry.space_group_name_H-M   'P 1'
#
loop_
_entity.id
_entity.type
_entity.pdbx_description
1 polymer ?
#
loop_
_entity_poly.entity_id
_entity_poly.type
_entity_poly.pdbx_seq_one_letter_code
_entity_poly.pdbx_strand_id
1 'polypeptide(L)'
;MGVLVRKIEPTSDVSNVLKEGGVIVSFDGVHVGSEGTVPFRSSERIAFRYLISQKFTGDIAELGIIRAGEFLKVQAVLKPRVHLVPFHIEGGQPSYLIVAGLVFTPLSEPLIEGECEIP
;
A
#
# COMPACT_ATOMS: atom_id res chain seq x y z
N MET A 1 10.27 -13.43 14.95
CA MET A 1 9.00 -12.68 15.13
C MET A 1 8.89 -11.66 14.01
N GLY A 2 7.69 -11.40 13.49
CA GLY A 2 7.43 -10.59 12.30
C GLY A 2 5.97 -10.69 11.87
N VAL A 3 5.61 -10.09 10.73
CA VAL A 3 4.23 -10.07 10.20
C VAL A 3 4.09 -10.88 8.91
N LEU A 4 3.01 -11.66 8.81
CA LEU A 4 2.71 -12.48 7.64
C LEU A 4 2.12 -11.64 6.50
N VAL A 5 2.66 -11.84 5.31
CA VAL A 5 2.20 -11.19 4.08
C VAL A 5 1.01 -11.97 3.53
N ARG A 6 -0.18 -11.40 3.70
CA ARG A 6 -1.45 -12.03 3.25
C ARG A 6 -1.82 -11.71 1.81
N LYS A 7 -1.53 -10.49 1.36
CA LYS A 7 -1.88 -10.01 0.02
C LYS A 7 -0.90 -8.94 -0.38
N ILE A 8 -0.57 -8.88 -1.67
CA ILE A 8 0.32 -7.88 -2.25
C ILE A 8 -0.43 -7.20 -3.39
N GLU A 9 -0.30 -5.88 -3.49
CA GLU A 9 -0.90 -5.16 -4.60
C GLU A 9 -0.10 -5.42 -5.88
N PRO A 10 -0.74 -5.89 -6.97
CA PRO A 10 -0.04 -6.26 -8.20
C PRO A 10 0.58 -5.07 -8.94
N THR A 11 0.08 -3.85 -8.67
CA THR A 11 0.60 -2.59 -9.22
C THR A 11 1.83 -2.08 -8.48
N SER A 12 2.21 -2.68 -7.35
CA SER A 12 3.38 -2.31 -6.57
C SER A 12 4.62 -3.08 -7.04
N ASP A 13 5.78 -2.43 -7.09
CA ASP A 13 7.08 -3.08 -7.38
C ASP A 13 7.42 -4.17 -6.35
N VAL A 14 6.82 -4.07 -5.16
CA VAL A 14 6.90 -5.07 -4.08
C VAL A 14 6.39 -6.44 -4.52
N SER A 15 5.46 -6.52 -5.48
CA SER A 15 4.90 -7.78 -5.99
C SER A 15 5.92 -8.70 -6.67
N ASN A 16 6.99 -8.15 -7.23
CA ASN A 16 8.06 -8.92 -7.85
C ASN A 16 9.01 -9.54 -6.82
N VAL A 17 9.04 -8.98 -5.62
CA VAL A 17 10.06 -9.24 -4.61
C VAL A 17 9.47 -10.07 -3.46
N LEU A 18 8.34 -9.63 -2.93
CA LEU A 18 7.57 -10.27 -1.88
C LEU A 18 6.60 -11.30 -2.49
N LYS A 19 6.29 -12.35 -1.72
CA LYS A 19 5.32 -13.38 -2.10
C LYS A 19 4.42 -13.64 -0.92
N GLU A 20 3.18 -14.02 -1.20
CA GLU A 20 2.23 -14.47 -0.18
C GLU A 20 2.82 -15.62 0.63
N GLY A 21 2.53 -15.64 1.93
CA GLY A 21 3.13 -16.59 2.86
C GLY A 21 4.54 -16.22 3.34
N GLY A 22 5.16 -15.18 2.78
CA GLY A 22 6.39 -14.60 3.33
C GLY A 22 6.14 -13.86 4.65
N VAL A 23 7.12 -13.84 5.55
CA VAL A 23 7.03 -13.12 6.82
C VAL A 23 8.01 -11.95 6.79
N ILE A 24 7.55 -10.72 7.00
CA ILE A 24 8.42 -9.54 7.14
C ILE A 24 8.92 -9.48 8.58
N VAL A 25 10.24 -9.46 8.75
CA VAL A 25 10.93 -9.45 10.06
C VAL A 25 11.66 -8.16 10.34
N SER A 26 12.04 -7.41 9.32
CA SER A 26 12.65 -6.09 9.47
C SER A 26 12.39 -5.18 8.28
N PHE A 27 12.52 -3.88 8.52
CA PHE A 27 12.44 -2.82 7.52
C PHE A 27 13.53 -1.79 7.79
N ASP A 28 14.40 -1.53 6.81
CA ASP A 28 15.60 -0.68 6.93
C ASP A 28 16.42 -0.98 8.20
N GLY A 29 16.58 -2.26 8.52
CA GLY A 29 17.28 -2.71 9.71
C GLY A 29 16.48 -2.64 11.03
N VAL A 30 15.28 -2.07 11.04
CA VAL A 30 14.40 -2.01 12.21
C VAL A 30 13.56 -3.29 12.30
N HIS A 31 13.60 -3.98 13.44
CA HIS A 31 12.84 -5.21 13.64
C HIS A 31 11.32 -4.97 13.82
N VAL A 32 10.53 -5.76 13.11
CA VAL A 32 9.06 -5.75 13.19
C VAL A 32 8.60 -6.80 14.21
N GLY A 33 7.78 -6.40 15.17
CA GLY A 33 7.17 -7.29 16.16
C GLY A 33 6.06 -8.18 15.59
N SER A 34 5.58 -9.16 16.36
CA SER A 34 4.44 -10.02 15.97
C SER A 34 3.17 -9.25 15.64
N GLU A 35 2.93 -8.14 16.37
CA GLU A 35 1.76 -7.28 16.21
C GLU A 35 1.91 -6.26 15.05
N GLY A 36 2.99 -6.34 14.27
CA GLY A 36 3.27 -5.34 13.23
C GLY A 36 3.66 -3.98 13.77
N THR A 37 4.21 -3.94 14.98
CA THR A 37 4.73 -2.72 15.61
C THR A 37 6.25 -2.67 15.56
N VAL A 38 6.80 -1.46 15.51
CA VAL A 38 8.23 -1.15 15.51
C VAL A 38 8.58 -0.22 16.66
N PRO A 39 9.82 -0.25 17.19
CA PRO A 39 10.25 0.69 18.21
C PRO A 39 10.20 2.12 17.66
N PHE A 40 9.66 3.04 18.45
CA PHE A 40 9.58 4.46 18.08
C PHE A 40 10.50 5.32 18.95
N ARG A 41 10.22 5.42 20.26
CA ARG A 41 10.99 6.20 21.24
C ARG A 41 11.01 5.47 22.58
N SER A 42 12.12 5.54 23.32
CA SER A 42 12.30 5.00 24.68
C SER A 42 11.72 3.59 24.92
N SER A 43 10.43 3.49 25.26
CA SER A 43 9.69 2.24 25.50
C SER A 43 8.41 2.10 24.66
N GLU A 44 8.13 3.05 23.77
CA GLU A 44 6.92 3.10 22.96
C GLU A 44 7.11 2.39 21.62
N ARG A 45 6.04 1.72 21.18
CA ARG A 45 5.96 1.03 19.89
C ARG A 45 4.88 1.65 19.04
N ILE A 46 5.15 1.85 17.75
CA ILE A 46 4.21 2.39 16.78
C ILE A 46 3.94 1.37 15.67
N ALA A 47 2.83 1.52 14.94
CA ALA A 47 2.56 0.68 13.78
C ALA A 47 3.69 0.79 12.74
N PHE A 48 4.11 -0.34 12.19
CA PHE A 48 5.14 -0.43 11.15
C PHE A 48 4.90 0.51 9.96
N ARG A 49 3.62 0.76 9.62
CA ARG A 49 3.19 1.72 8.58
C ARG A 49 3.82 3.11 8.74
N TYR A 50 4.18 3.51 9.96
CA TYR A 50 4.88 4.75 10.23
C TYR A 50 6.21 4.85 9.47
N LEU A 51 7.04 3.79 9.46
CA LEU A 51 8.32 3.80 8.74
C LEU A 51 8.12 3.95 7.23
N ILE A 52 7.07 3.33 6.69
CA ILE A 52 6.71 3.47 5.27
C ILE A 52 6.33 4.92 4.96
N SER A 53 5.54 5.56 5.83
CA SER A 53 5.10 6.95 5.61
C SER A 53 6.20 8.00 5.74
N GLN A 54 7.35 7.66 6.32
CA GLN A 54 8.51 8.55 6.38
C GLN A 54 9.33 8.55 5.08
N LYS A 55 9.10 7.58 4.19
CA LYS A 55 9.82 7.46 2.90
C LYS A 55 9.12 8.27 1.82
N PHE A 56 9.89 8.68 0.83
CA PHE A 56 9.39 9.37 -0.35
C PHE A 56 9.09 8.38 -1.48
N THR A 57 8.24 8.80 -2.40
CA THR A 57 7.99 8.07 -3.64
C THR A 57 9.28 7.89 -4.42
N GLY A 58 9.60 6.65 -4.79
CA GLY A 58 10.82 6.29 -5.51
C GLY A 58 11.96 5.85 -4.60
N ASP A 59 11.83 6.00 -3.28
CA ASP A 59 12.84 5.50 -2.35
C ASP A 59 12.90 3.96 -2.36
N ILE A 60 14.11 3.45 -2.17
CA ILE A 60 14.35 2.02 -1.99
C ILE A 60 14.35 1.73 -0.48
N ALA A 61 13.56 0.75 -0.08
CA ALA A 61 13.54 0.21 1.28
C ALA A 61 14.12 -1.21 1.31
N GLU A 62 14.95 -1.50 2.32
CA GLU A 62 15.47 -2.85 2.58
C GLU A 62 14.52 -3.60 3.51
N LEU A 63 13.99 -4.72 3.03
CA LEU A 63 13.08 -5.60 3.77
C LEU A 63 13.82 -6.87 4.15
N GLY A 64 13.85 -7.20 5.44
CA GLY A 64 14.17 -8.54 5.90
C GLY A 64 12.91 -9.39 5.86
N ILE A 65 12.96 -10.51 5.13
CA ILE A 65 11.84 -11.45 5.01
C ILE A 65 12.29 -12.87 5.34
N ILE A 66 11.37 -13.70 5.81
CA ILE A 66 11.51 -15.15 5.88
C ILE A 66 10.62 -15.76 4.81
N ARG A 67 11.19 -16.59 3.94
CA ARG A 67 10.45 -17.37 2.95
C ARG A 67 10.93 -18.81 3.03
N ALA A 68 10.00 -19.76 3.13
CA ALA A 68 10.31 -21.19 3.23
C ALA A 68 11.34 -21.55 4.34
N GLY A 69 11.35 -20.79 5.44
CA GLY A 69 12.28 -20.99 6.55
C GLY A 69 13.64 -20.29 6.40
N GLU A 70 13.94 -19.71 5.24
CA GLU A 70 15.19 -18.98 4.99
C GLU A 70 15.02 -17.48 5.17
N PHE A 71 16.00 -16.84 5.81
CA PHE A 71 16.08 -15.39 5.92
C PHE A 71 16.68 -14.80 4.64
N LEU A 72 15.95 -13.86 4.05
CA LEU A 72 16.31 -13.15 2.84
C LEU A 72 16.26 -11.65 3.10
N LYS A 73 17.23 -10.92 2.56
CA LYS A 73 17.19 -9.47 2.47
C LYS A 73 16.83 -9.08 1.05
N VAL A 74 15.80 -8.27 0.91
CA VAL A 74 15.31 -7.85 -0.40
C VAL A 74 15.10 -6.34 -0.42
N GLN A 75 15.29 -5.73 -1.57
CA GLN A 75 15.06 -4.30 -1.76
C GLN A 75 13.80 -4.09 -2.58
N ALA A 76 12.97 -3.13 -2.19
CA ALA A 76 11.76 -2.78 -2.92
C ALA A 76 11.63 -1.26 -3.04
N VAL A 77 11.18 -0.81 -4.21
CA VAL A 77 10.89 0.60 -4.48
C VAL A 77 9.51 0.93 -3.92
N LEU A 78 9.43 1.99 -3.14
CA LEU A 78 8.17 2.48 -2.57
C LEU A 78 7.49 3.42 -3.56
N LYS A 79 6.29 3.03 -3.97
CA LYS A 79 5.40 3.84 -4.83
C LYS A 79 4.14 4.20 -4.06
N PRO A 80 3.52 5.36 -4.36
CA PRO A 80 2.23 5.70 -3.80
C PRO A 80 1.21 4.64 -4.21
N ARG A 81 0.22 4.45 -3.35
CA ARG A 81 -0.84 3.47 -3.57
C ARG A 81 -1.65 3.86 -4.80
N VAL A 82 -1.80 2.94 -5.75
CA VAL A 82 -2.68 3.13 -6.91
C VAL A 82 -4.08 2.70 -6.51
N HIS A 83 -4.98 3.67 -6.39
CA HIS A 83 -6.38 3.42 -6.05
C HIS A 83 -7.17 3.08 -7.31
N LEU A 84 -7.78 1.89 -7.36
CA LEU A 84 -8.64 1.47 -8.49
C LEU A 84 -9.89 2.34 -8.61
N VAL A 85 -10.46 2.75 -7.47
CA VAL A 85 -11.48 3.78 -7.38
C VAL A 85 -10.80 5.01 -6.77
N PRO A 86 -10.56 6.07 -7.54
CA PRO A 86 -9.86 7.25 -7.05
C PRO A 86 -10.71 7.99 -6.03
N PHE A 87 -10.07 8.32 -4.90
CA PHE A 87 -10.61 9.17 -3.82
C PHE A 87 -10.63 10.65 -4.22
N HIS A 88 -9.73 11.04 -5.13
CA HIS A 88 -9.59 12.41 -5.60
C HIS A 88 -9.42 12.42 -7.11
N ILE A 89 -10.18 13.28 -7.78
CA ILE A 89 -10.13 13.47 -9.23
C ILE A 89 -9.12 14.59 -9.56
N GLU A 90 -7.94 14.63 -8.92
CA GLU A 90 -6.84 15.60 -9.12
C GLU A 90 -7.24 17.03 -9.58
N GLY A 91 -8.32 17.59 -9.03
CA GLY A 91 -8.91 18.87 -9.43
C GLY A 91 -9.44 18.99 -10.87
N GLY A 92 -9.43 17.92 -11.67
CA GLY A 92 -9.90 17.89 -13.05
C GLY A 92 -11.39 17.53 -13.18
N GLN A 93 -11.99 17.88 -14.33
CA GLN A 93 -13.34 17.44 -14.66
C GLN A 93 -13.32 15.93 -14.98
N PRO A 94 -14.24 15.11 -14.42
CA PRO A 94 -14.25 13.67 -14.69
C PRO A 94 -14.45 13.41 -16.18
N SER A 95 -13.67 12.49 -16.72
CA SER A 95 -13.79 12.08 -18.12
C SER A 95 -15.09 11.31 -18.34
N TYR A 96 -15.81 11.59 -19.43
CA TYR A 96 -17.05 10.89 -19.78
C TYR A 96 -17.09 10.52 -21.26
N LEU A 97 -17.86 9.48 -21.59
CA LEU A 97 -18.11 9.01 -22.95
C LEU A 97 -19.62 8.87 -23.16
N ILE A 98 -20.13 9.43 -24.26
CA ILE A 98 -21.55 9.33 -24.63
C ILE A 98 -21.70 8.49 -25.89
N VAL A 99 -22.48 7.42 -25.82
CA VAL A 99 -22.79 6.55 -26.96
C VAL A 99 -24.30 6.29 -27.00
N ALA A 100 -24.96 6.74 -28.07
CA ALA A 100 -26.40 6.55 -28.28
C ALA A 100 -27.29 6.96 -27.08
N GLY A 101 -26.89 8.02 -26.35
CA GLY A 101 -27.60 8.51 -25.16
C GLY A 101 -27.19 7.85 -23.84
N LEU A 102 -26.33 6.83 -23.86
CA LEU A 102 -25.72 6.25 -22.67
C LEU A 102 -24.48 7.04 -22.25
N VAL A 103 -24.41 7.45 -20.98
CA VAL A 103 -23.29 8.19 -20.40
C VAL A 103 -22.44 7.25 -19.56
N PHE A 104 -21.15 7.14 -19.90
CA PHE A 104 -20.16 6.36 -19.17
C PHE A 104 -19.16 7.30 -18.50
N THR A 105 -18.87 7.08 -17.22
CA THR A 105 -17.86 7.82 -16.45
C THR A 105 -17.09 6.83 -15.56
N PRO A 106 -15.79 7.04 -15.29
CA PRO A 106 -15.06 6.24 -14.31
C PRO A 106 -15.71 6.33 -12.93
N LEU A 107 -15.85 5.20 -12.25
CA LEU A 107 -16.32 5.16 -10.87
C LEU A 107 -15.26 5.82 -9.96
N SER A 108 -15.69 6.78 -9.16
CA SER A 108 -14.85 7.50 -8.19
C SER A 108 -15.61 7.63 -6.87
N GLU A 109 -14.91 7.85 -5.75
CA GLU A 109 -15.59 8.07 -4.47
C GLU A 109 -16.53 9.28 -4.47
N PRO A 110 -16.16 10.44 -5.06
CA PRO A 110 -17.07 11.58 -5.17
C PRO A 110 -18.36 11.28 -5.93
N LEU A 111 -18.33 10.38 -6.92
CA LEU A 111 -19.54 9.95 -7.63
C LEU A 111 -20.45 9.13 -6.71
N ILE A 112 -19.88 8.23 -5.90
CA ILE A 112 -20.67 7.41 -4.96
C ILE A 112 -21.32 8.29 -3.89
N GLU A 113 -20.57 9.25 -3.34
CA GLU A 113 -21.11 10.19 -2.34
C GLU A 113 -22.22 11.07 -2.93
N GLY A 114 -22.01 11.63 -4.12
CA GLY A 114 -22.98 12.48 -4.79
C GLY A 114 -24.30 11.77 -5.15
N GLU A 115 -24.26 10.48 -5.51
CA GLU A 115 -25.46 9.68 -5.81
C GLU A 115 -26.25 9.31 -4.53
N CYS A 116 -25.58 9.19 -3.39
CA CYS A 116 -26.22 8.97 -2.09
C CYS A 116 -26.92 10.22 -1.52
N GLU A 117 -26.56 11.42 -1.98
CA GLU A 117 -27.19 12.69 -1.58
C GLU A 117 -28.47 13.02 -2.39
N ILE A 118 -28.83 12.19 -3.36
CA ILE A 118 -30.07 12.35 -4.13
C ILE A 118 -31.23 11.69 -3.35
N PRO A 119 -32.23 12.45 -2.86
CA PRO A 119 -33.36 11.91 -2.08
C PRO A 119 -34.36 11.09 -2.90
#